data_AF-A0A9P0NC76-F1
#
_entry.id   AF-A0A9P0NC76-F1
#
_cell.length_a   1.000
_cell.length_b   1.000
_cell.length_c   1.000
_cell.angle_alpha   90.00
_cell.angle_beta   90.00
_cell.angle_gamma   90.00
#
_symmetry.space_group_name_H-M   'P 1'
#
loop_
_entity.id
_entity.type
_entity.pdbx_description
1 polymer ?
#
loop_
_entity_poly.entity_id
_entity_poly.type
_entity_poly.pdbx_seq_one_letter_code
_entity_poly.pdbx_strand_id
1 'polypeptide(L)'
;MEFDNGSNGFQIQSNQLNEAPLKKRIRSGANARERDRTQSVNSAFDVLRAMIPIDPPDRKLSKIETLQLATKYISHLSQILTPGKYVLNIIVYHLLTPQKLSYK
;
A
#
# COMPACT_ATOMS: atom_id res chain seq x y z
N MET A 1 38.11 55.90 48.73
CA MET A 1 37.96 55.33 47.37
C MET A 1 38.43 53.88 47.47
N GLU A 2 37.63 52.97 48.04
CA GLU A 2 36.39 52.36 47.50
C GLU A 2 36.60 51.73 46.12
N PHE A 3 36.39 50.44 45.84
CA PHE A 3 36.20 49.20 46.61
C PHE A 3 36.56 48.03 45.66
N ASP A 4 37.06 46.93 46.22
CA ASP A 4 37.01 45.61 45.61
C ASP A 4 35.55 45.20 45.36
N ASN A 5 35.24 44.65 44.19
CA ASN A 5 34.18 43.68 44.07
C ASN A 5 34.30 42.91 42.76
N GLY A 6 34.71 41.65 42.90
CA GLY A 6 34.58 40.66 41.87
C GLY A 6 33.15 40.58 41.34
N SER A 7 33.04 40.32 40.05
CA SER A 7 31.93 39.59 39.47
C SER A 7 32.45 38.93 38.21
N ASN A 8 32.87 37.67 38.38
CA ASN A 8 32.88 36.69 37.30
C ASN A 8 31.48 36.64 36.70
N GLY A 9 31.21 37.51 35.73
CA GLY A 9 30.06 37.39 34.87
C GLY A 9 30.28 36.18 33.99
N PHE A 10 29.85 35.01 34.46
CA PHE A 10 29.45 33.91 33.59
C PHE A 10 28.51 34.51 32.55
N GLN A 11 29.02 34.85 31.37
CA GLN A 11 28.20 34.85 30.19
C GLN A 11 27.80 33.40 30.02
N ILE A 12 26.62 33.07 30.56
CA ILE A 12 25.86 31.88 30.19
C ILE A 12 25.76 31.96 28.68
N GLN A 13 26.63 31.22 28.00
CA GLN A 13 26.48 30.93 26.60
C GLN A 13 25.11 30.29 26.51
N SER A 14 24.12 31.04 26.02
CA SER A 14 22.82 30.50 25.71
C SER A 14 23.10 29.39 24.72
N ASN A 15 22.98 28.16 25.20
CA ASN A 15 23.25 26.96 24.45
C ASN A 15 22.13 26.82 23.40
N GLN A 16 22.23 27.61 22.33
CA GLN A 16 21.48 27.42 21.09
C GLN A 16 22.12 26.31 20.23
N LEU A 17 22.93 25.43 20.84
CA LEU A 17 23.48 24.27 20.15
C LEU A 17 22.45 23.14 20.18
N ASN A 18 21.97 22.78 18.98
CA ASN A 18 21.53 21.42 18.61
C ASN A 18 20.03 21.04 18.66
N GLU A 19 19.10 21.97 18.46
CA GLU A 19 17.68 21.59 18.22
C GLU A 19 17.41 21.06 16.80
N ALA A 20 18.10 21.59 15.78
CA ALA A 20 17.88 21.24 14.37
C ALA A 20 18.25 19.79 13.99
N PRO A 21 19.36 19.18 14.49
CA PRO A 21 19.73 17.81 14.17
C PRO A 21 18.76 16.78 14.74
N LEU A 22 18.23 17.02 15.94
CA LEU A 22 17.33 16.08 16.64
C LEU A 22 15.96 16.03 15.95
N LYS A 23 15.40 17.19 15.57
CA LYS A 23 14.16 17.28 14.79
C LYS A 23 14.28 16.56 13.44
N LYS A 24 15.43 16.68 12.77
CA LYS A 24 15.71 15.97 11.51
C LYS A 24 15.76 14.45 11.69
N ARG A 25 16.38 13.96 12.77
CA ARG A 25 16.43 12.52 13.11
C ARG A 25 15.05 11.95 13.43
N ILE A 26 14.24 12.66 14.22
CA ILE A 26 12.87 12.25 14.54
C ILE A 26 12.01 12.18 13.27
N ARG A 27 12.08 13.20 12.40
CA ARG A 27 11.39 13.21 11.11
C ARG A 27 11.85 12.07 10.20
N SER A 28 13.15 11.79 10.15
CA SER A 28 13.69 10.66 9.39
C SER A 28 13.16 9.32 9.90
N GLY A 29 13.09 9.14 11.22
CA GLY A 29 12.50 7.94 11.83
C GLY A 29 11.00 7.81 11.54
N ALA A 30 10.25 8.92 11.56
CA ALA A 30 8.83 8.93 11.20
C ALA A 30 8.61 8.58 9.73
N ASN A 31 9.40 9.15 8.82
CA ASN A 31 9.33 8.87 7.38
C ASN A 31 9.68 7.40 7.06
N ALA A 32 10.64 6.82 7.78
CA ALA A 32 10.98 5.40 7.63
C ALA A 32 9.79 4.52 8.02
N ARG A 33 9.18 4.78 9.18
CA ARG A 33 7.97 4.04 9.62
C ARG A 33 6.81 4.15 8.64
N GLU A 34 6.57 5.34 8.09
CA GLU A 34 5.49 5.52 7.11
C GLU A 34 5.77 4.80 5.79
N ARG A 35 7.04 4.73 5.39
CA ARG A 35 7.47 3.93 4.24
C ARG A 35 7.22 2.45 4.48
N ASP A 36 7.58 1.92 5.64
CA ASP A 36 7.36 0.52 6.01
C ASP A 36 5.86 0.18 6.05
N ARG A 37 5.04 1.09 6.61
CA ARG A 37 3.58 0.97 6.60
C ARG A 37 3.03 0.93 5.18
N THR A 38 3.50 1.82 4.31
CA THR A 38 3.10 1.87 2.90
C THR A 38 3.55 0.62 2.14
N GLN A 39 4.74 0.11 2.42
CA GLN A 39 5.26 -1.10 1.83
C GLN A 39 4.40 -2.32 2.20
N SER A 40 4.01 -2.45 3.47
CA SER A 40 3.08 -3.48 3.93
C SER A 40 1.77 -3.48 3.16
N VAL A 41 1.16 -2.30 2.95
CA VAL A 41 -0.06 -2.16 2.14
C VAL A 41 0.18 -2.56 0.68
N ASN A 42 1.31 -2.14 0.09
CA ASN A 42 1.61 -2.48 -1.29
C ASN A 42 1.81 -4.00 -1.48
N SER A 43 2.47 -4.67 -0.54
CA SER A 43 2.62 -6.14 -0.55
C SER A 43 1.26 -6.85 -0.45
N ALA A 44 0.32 -6.34 0.36
CA ALA A 44 -1.03 -6.88 0.41
C ALA A 44 -1.78 -6.69 -0.93
N PHE A 45 -1.57 -5.56 -1.61
CA PHE A 45 -2.10 -5.35 -2.97
C PHE A 45 -1.52 -6.33 -3.99
N ASP A 46 -0.24 -6.69 -3.88
CA ASP A 46 0.39 -7.67 -4.78
C ASP A 46 -0.20 -9.08 -4.59
N VAL A 47 -0.42 -9.48 -3.33
CA VAL A 47 -1.13 -10.74 -3.02
C VAL A 47 -2.55 -10.72 -3.58
N LEU A 48 -3.27 -9.60 -3.44
CA LEU A 48 -4.61 -9.47 -3.98
C LEU A 48 -4.62 -9.58 -5.51
N ARG A 49 -3.66 -8.94 -6.22
CA ARG A 49 -3.54 -9.04 -7.68
C ARG A 49 -3.33 -10.48 -8.14
N ALA A 50 -2.48 -11.23 -7.43
CA ALA A 50 -2.18 -12.62 -7.78
C ALA A 50 -3.41 -13.55 -7.69
N MET A 51 -4.43 -13.18 -6.91
CA MET A 51 -5.67 -13.96 -6.78
C MET A 51 -6.75 -13.59 -7.82
N ILE A 52 -6.58 -12.49 -8.58
CA ILE A 52 -7.57 -12.02 -9.55
C ILE A 52 -7.25 -12.64 -10.92
N PRO A 53 -8.18 -13.41 -11.53
CA PRO A 53 -7.96 -13.95 -12.88
C PRO A 53 -8.05 -12.84 -13.93
N ILE A 54 -6.97 -12.61 -14.67
CA ILE A 54 -6.85 -11.63 -15.76
C ILE A 54 -6.13 -12.22 -16.98
N ASP A 55 -6.40 -11.65 -18.15
CA ASP A 55 -5.72 -11.95 -19.41
C ASP A 55 -5.16 -10.64 -20.02
N PRO A 56 -3.86 -10.54 -20.31
CA PRO A 56 -2.81 -11.51 -20.01
C PRO A 56 -2.44 -11.52 -18.52
N PRO A 57 -1.93 -12.66 -17.98
CA PRO A 57 -1.70 -12.85 -16.54
C PRO A 57 -0.60 -11.93 -15.95
N ASP A 58 0.25 -11.35 -16.81
CA ASP A 58 1.32 -10.42 -16.45
C ASP A 58 0.89 -8.94 -16.48
N ARG A 59 -0.36 -8.65 -16.87
CA ARG A 59 -0.89 -7.29 -16.88
C ARG A 59 -0.90 -6.70 -15.46
N LYS A 60 -0.22 -5.58 -15.27
CA LYS A 60 -0.21 -4.85 -14.01
C LYS A 60 -1.50 -4.06 -13.79
N LEU A 61 -2.27 -4.44 -12.78
CA LEU A 61 -3.49 -3.72 -12.36
C LEU A 61 -3.16 -2.52 -11.46
N SER A 62 -3.81 -1.38 -11.72
CA SER A 62 -3.80 -0.24 -10.79
C SER A 62 -4.53 -0.59 -9.48
N LYS A 63 -4.34 0.23 -8.43
CA LYS A 63 -4.99 -0.01 -7.13
C LYS A 63 -6.53 -0.03 -7.26
N ILE A 64 -7.10 0.90 -8.02
CA ILE A 64 -8.55 0.98 -8.23
C ILE A 64 -9.07 -0.22 -9.02
N GLU A 65 -8.39 -0.61 -10.11
CA GLU A 65 -8.78 -1.78 -10.89
C GLU A 65 -8.71 -3.06 -10.05
N THR A 66 -7.66 -3.21 -9.23
CA THR A 66 -7.50 -4.36 -8.33
C THR A 66 -8.71 -4.48 -7.38
N LEU A 67 -9.13 -3.38 -6.75
CA LEU A 67 -10.29 -3.38 -5.85
C LEU A 67 -11.61 -3.67 -6.57
N GLN A 68 -11.80 -3.08 -7.76
CA GLN A 68 -12.99 -3.30 -8.57
C GLN A 68 -13.10 -4.75 -9.05
N LEU A 69 -12.00 -5.31 -9.56
CA LEU A 69 -11.96 -6.68 -10.05
C LEU A 69 -12.07 -7.69 -8.92
N ALA A 70 -11.44 -7.46 -7.76
CA ALA A 70 -11.61 -8.31 -6.58
C ALA A 70 -13.08 -8.40 -6.15
N THR A 71 -13.77 -7.26 -6.06
CA THR A 71 -15.20 -7.22 -5.70
C THR A 71 -16.06 -7.99 -6.70
N LYS A 72 -15.80 -7.81 -8.01
CA LYS A 72 -16.50 -8.54 -9.07
C LYS A 72 -16.21 -10.04 -8.98
N TYR A 73 -14.97 -10.42 -8.71
CA TYR A 73 -14.57 -11.83 -8.64
C TYR A 73 -15.19 -12.53 -7.43
N ILE A 74 -15.21 -11.91 -6.26
CA ILE A 74 -15.95 -12.42 -5.08
C ILE A 74 -17.43 -12.61 -5.43
N SER A 75 -18.07 -11.61 -6.03
CA SER A 75 -19.48 -11.68 -6.44
C SER A 75 -19.72 -12.81 -7.45
N HIS A 76 -18.80 -13.01 -8.37
CA HIS A 76 -18.86 -14.04 -9.38
C HIS A 76 -18.76 -15.45 -8.75
N LEU A 77 -17.78 -15.67 -7.87
CA LEU A 77 -17.63 -16.93 -7.15
C LEU A 77 -18.86 -17.22 -6.28
N SER A 78 -19.44 -16.22 -5.61
CA SER A 78 -20.68 -16.38 -4.85
C SER A 78 -21.87 -16.80 -5.72
N GLN A 79 -21.95 -16.27 -6.95
CA GLN A 79 -23.00 -16.66 -7.91
C GLN A 79 -22.81 -18.09 -8.41
N ILE A 80 -21.56 -18.47 -8.74
CA ILE A 80 -21.23 -19.86 -9.02
C ILE A 80 -21.73 -20.69 -7.86
N LEU A 81 -21.34 -20.37 -6.63
CA LEU A 81 -21.64 -21.19 -5.46
C LEU A 81 -23.15 -21.32 -5.09
N THR A 82 -24.05 -20.58 -5.75
CA THR A 82 -25.49 -20.61 -5.48
C THR A 82 -26.22 -21.69 -6.30
N PRO A 83 -26.88 -22.68 -5.66
CA PRO A 83 -27.62 -23.75 -6.35
C PRO A 83 -28.62 -23.17 -7.36
N GLY A 84 -28.58 -23.64 -8.60
CA GLY A 84 -29.42 -23.16 -9.72
C GLY A 84 -28.79 -22.07 -10.61
N LYS A 85 -27.77 -21.33 -10.14
CA LYS A 85 -27.01 -20.38 -10.97
C LYS A 85 -25.77 -21.01 -11.63
N TYR A 86 -25.26 -22.11 -11.07
CA TYR A 86 -24.17 -22.92 -11.63
C TYR A 86 -24.40 -23.31 -13.10
N VAL A 87 -25.59 -23.83 -13.42
CA VAL A 87 -25.92 -24.31 -14.77
C VAL A 87 -25.97 -23.17 -15.79
N LEU A 88 -26.56 -22.03 -15.44
CA LEU A 88 -26.60 -20.85 -16.32
C LEU A 88 -25.21 -20.26 -16.52
N ASN A 89 -24.39 -20.23 -15.46
CA ASN A 89 -23.05 -19.69 -15.51
C ASN A 89 -22.12 -20.54 -16.39
N ILE A 90 -22.13 -21.87 -16.27
CA ILE A 90 -21.36 -22.78 -17.15
C ILE A 90 -21.75 -22.59 -18.62
N ILE A 91 -23.05 -22.51 -18.91
CA ILE A 91 -23.55 -22.29 -20.28
C ILE A 91 -23.07 -20.94 -20.81
N VAL A 92 -23.19 -19.89 -20.01
CA VAL A 92 -22.74 -18.53 -20.39
C VAL A 92 -21.22 -18.47 -20.61
N TYR A 93 -20.40 -19.13 -19.79
CA TYR A 93 -18.95 -19.22 -20.03
C TYR A 93 -18.61 -19.95 -21.33
N HIS A 94 -19.31 -21.05 -21.64
CA HIS A 94 -19.09 -21.76 -22.91
C HIS A 94 -19.53 -20.93 -24.13
N LEU A 95 -20.55 -20.07 -23.99
CA LEU A 95 -21.09 -19.25 -25.07
C LEU A 95 -20.39 -17.89 -25.24
N LEU A 96 -19.81 -17.33 -24.17
CA LEU A 96 -19.13 -16.02 -24.18
C LEU A 96 -17.61 -16.13 -24.25
N THR A 97 -17.02 -17.31 -24.03
CA THR A 97 -15.62 -17.52 -24.39
C THR A 97 -15.56 -17.67 -25.90
N PRO A 98 -14.85 -16.80 -26.64
CA PRO A 98 -14.65 -17.04 -28.06
C PRO A 98 -14.01 -18.42 -28.21
N GLN A 99 -14.75 -19.34 -28.80
CA GLN A 99 -14.29 -20.68 -29.13
C GLN A 99 -13.03 -20.51 -30.00
N LYS A 100 -11.84 -20.61 -29.40
CA LYS A 100 -10.60 -20.81 -30.16
C LYS A 100 -10.65 -22.24 -30.69
N LEU A 101 -11.48 -22.44 -31.72
CA LEU A 101 -11.39 -23.59 -32.60
C LEU A 101 -10.00 -23.58 -33.24
N SER A 102 -9.45 -24.78 -33.40
CA SER A 102 -8.29 -25.13 -34.22
C SER A 102 -6.93 -24.93 -33.56
N TYR A 103 -6.54 -25.91 -32.74
CA TYR A 103 -5.15 -26.36 -32.77
C TYR A 103 -4.99 -27.24 -34.02
N LYS A 104 -4.29 -26.71 -35.03
CA LYS A 104 -3.57 -27.52 -36.03
C LYS A 104 -2.12 -27.57 -35.60
#